data_AF-A0A7W6C170-F1
#
_entry.id   AF-A0A7W6C170-F1
#
_cell.length_a   1.000
_cell.length_b   1.000
_cell.length_c   1.000
_cell.angle_alpha   90.00
_cell.angle_beta   90.00
_cell.angle_gamma   90.00
#
_symmetry.space_group_name_H-M   'P 1'
#
loop_
_entity.id
_entity.type
_entity.pdbx_description
1 polymer ?
#
loop_
_entity_poly.entity_id
_entity_poly.type
_entity_poly.pdbx_seq_one_letter_code
_entity_poly.pdbx_strand_id
1 'polypeptide(L)'
;MSQATSARAVPLFLSGAKVDPAFRAELFDAANRAGVTPNEFAIQAAAEKLARAGRTIPGVFRRGDFDVAALPSARDDGGYDSQAGGRS
;
A
#
# COMPACT_ATOMS: atom_id res chain seq x y z
N MET A 1 -2.38 -23.68 20.50
CA MET A 1 -2.17 -22.27 20.08
C MET A 1 -1.96 -22.26 18.58
N SER A 2 -2.99 -21.93 17.79
CA SER A 2 -2.90 -21.90 16.32
C SER A 2 -2.23 -20.60 15.91
N GLN A 3 -1.04 -20.66 15.30
CA GLN A 3 -0.41 -19.47 14.73
C GLN A 3 -1.24 -19.03 13.54
N ALA A 4 -1.87 -17.85 13.63
CA ALA A 4 -2.46 -17.20 12.47
C ALA A 4 -1.32 -16.92 11.48
N THR A 5 -1.30 -17.63 10.35
CA THR A 5 -0.37 -17.36 9.25
C THR A 5 -0.48 -15.88 8.89
N SER A 6 0.56 -15.07 9.18
CA SER A 6 0.54 -13.67 8.76
C SER A 6 0.56 -13.65 7.23
N ALA A 7 -0.55 -13.24 6.62
CA ALA A 7 -0.64 -13.13 5.17
C ALA A 7 0.39 -12.09 4.69
N ARG A 8 1.37 -12.54 3.89
CA ARG A 8 2.40 -11.67 3.33
C ARG A 8 1.77 -10.76 2.27
N ALA A 9 1.94 -9.45 2.41
CA ALA A 9 1.58 -8.49 1.36
C ALA A 9 2.47 -8.70 0.13
N VAL A 10 1.86 -8.76 -1.05
CA VAL A 10 2.54 -8.88 -2.35
C VAL A 10 2.17 -7.71 -3.25
N PRO A 11 3.13 -7.11 -3.97
CA PRO A 11 2.82 -6.00 -4.86
C PRO A 11 2.00 -6.49 -6.07
N LEU A 12 0.98 -5.71 -6.43
CA LEU A 12 0.14 -5.95 -7.60
C LEU A 12 0.43 -4.88 -8.66
N PHE A 13 0.95 -5.29 -9.81
CA PHE A 13 1.15 -4.42 -10.97
C PHE A 13 0.20 -4.84 -12.09
N LEU A 14 -0.78 -4.00 -12.42
CA LEU A 14 -1.66 -4.20 -13.57
C LEU A 14 -1.04 -3.56 -14.81
N SER A 15 -0.18 -4.30 -15.51
CA SER A 15 0.43 -3.83 -16.76
C SER A 15 -0.63 -3.65 -17.85
N GLY A 16 -0.65 -2.47 -18.49
CA GLY A 16 -1.51 -2.18 -19.65
C GLY A 16 -2.88 -1.59 -19.35
N ALA A 17 -3.24 -1.33 -18.09
CA ALA A 17 -4.49 -0.65 -17.76
C ALA A 17 -4.49 0.79 -18.29
N LYS A 18 -5.35 1.07 -19.27
CA LYS A 18 -5.69 2.42 -19.73
C LYS A 18 -7.16 2.65 -19.47
N VAL A 19 -7.48 3.77 -18.85
CA VAL A 19 -8.85 4.17 -18.53
C VAL A 19 -9.15 5.50 -19.18
N ASP A 20 -10.44 5.74 -19.40
CA ASP A 20 -10.93 7.05 -19.82
C ASP A 20 -10.64 8.12 -18.73
N PRO A 21 -10.33 9.37 -19.09
CA PRO A 21 -10.10 10.44 -18.12
C PRO A 21 -11.28 10.70 -17.17
N ALA A 22 -12.52 10.58 -17.63
CA ALA A 22 -13.71 10.73 -16.80
C ALA A 22 -13.79 9.60 -15.76
N PHE A 23 -13.50 8.36 -16.17
CA PHE A 23 -13.40 7.26 -15.23
C PHE A 23 -12.31 7.49 -14.17
N ARG A 24 -11.14 8.01 -14.58
CA ARG A 24 -10.07 8.36 -13.65
C ARG A 24 -10.54 9.40 -12.62
N ALA A 25 -11.26 10.43 -13.06
CA ALA A 25 -11.79 11.45 -12.15
C ALA A 25 -12.77 10.86 -11.14
N GLU A 26 -13.75 10.08 -11.60
CA GLU A 26 -14.75 9.43 -10.75
C GLU A 26 -14.12 8.45 -9.75
N LEU A 27 -13.12 7.66 -10.18
CA LEU A 27 -12.38 6.77 -9.30
C LEU A 27 -11.69 7.53 -8.16
N PHE A 28 -11.03 8.64 -8.48
CA PHE A 28 -10.32 9.45 -7.50
C PHE A 28 -11.29 10.13 -6.53
N ASP A 29 -12.40 10.66 -7.04
CA ASP A 29 -13.43 11.28 -6.21
C ASP A 29 -14.10 10.26 -5.26
N ALA A 30 -14.43 9.06 -5.76
CA ALA A 30 -14.98 7.99 -4.94
C ALA A 30 -14.00 7.54 -3.84
N ALA A 31 -12.71 7.39 -4.18
CA ALA A 31 -11.67 7.06 -3.20
C ALA A 31 -11.51 8.15 -2.12
N ASN A 32 -11.52 9.42 -2.52
CA ASN A 32 -11.47 10.56 -1.61
C ASN A 32 -12.67 10.58 -0.65
N ARG A 33 -13.89 10.38 -1.17
CA ARG A 33 -15.12 10.30 -0.34
C ARG A 33 -15.10 9.12 0.63
N ALA A 34 -14.49 8.00 0.25
CA ALA A 34 -14.29 6.85 1.11
C ALA A 34 -13.11 7.00 2.09
N GLY A 35 -12.29 8.05 1.95
CA GLY A 35 -11.13 8.30 2.81
C GLY A 35 -10.05 7.23 2.70
N VAL A 36 -9.81 6.74 1.47
CA VAL A 36 -8.83 5.70 1.09
C VAL A 36 -8.07 6.12 -0.17
N THR A 37 -6.96 5.45 -0.48
CA THR A 37 -6.24 5.70 -1.74
C THR A 37 -6.99 5.13 -2.96
N PRO A 38 -6.80 5.65 -4.19
CA PRO A 38 -7.42 5.07 -5.39
C PRO A 38 -7.04 3.60 -5.62
N ASN A 39 -5.81 3.20 -5.27
CA ASN A 39 -5.37 1.81 -5.34
C ASN A 39 -6.14 0.93 -4.37
N GLU A 40 -6.25 1.35 -3.10
CA GLU A 40 -7.02 0.64 -2.07
C GLU A 40 -8.50 0.51 -2.47
N PHE A 41 -9.09 1.61 -2.96
CA PHE A 41 -10.47 1.61 -3.47
C PHE A 41 -10.66 0.59 -4.60
N ALA A 42 -9.76 0.58 -5.59
CA ALA A 42 -9.84 -0.33 -6.72
C ALA A 42 -9.67 -1.81 -6.29
N ILE A 43 -8.73 -2.09 -5.39
CA ILE A 43 -8.50 -3.45 -4.87
C ILE A 43 -9.70 -3.92 -4.05
N GLN A 44 -10.26 -3.06 -3.19
CA GLN A 44 -11.44 -3.38 -2.40
C GLN A 44 -12.65 -3.66 -3.31
N ALA A 45 -12.91 -2.81 -4.30
CA ALA A 45 -14.00 -3.02 -5.26
C ALA A 45 -13.82 -4.34 -6.05
N ALA A 46 -12.59 -4.69 -6.44
CA ALA A 46 -12.30 -5.96 -7.09
C ALA A 46 -12.52 -7.16 -6.15
N ALA A 47 -12.10 -7.06 -4.89
CA ALA A 47 -12.31 -8.10 -3.88
C ALA A 47 -13.80 -8.34 -3.62
N GLU A 48 -14.59 -7.27 -3.47
CA GLU A 48 -16.05 -7.35 -3.32
C GLU A 48 -16.71 -8.04 -4.52
N LYS A 49 -16.27 -7.70 -5.74
CA LYS A 49 -16.76 -8.33 -6.97
C LYS A 49 -16.44 -9.84 -7.01
N LEU A 50 -15.23 -10.23 -6.62
CA LEU A 50 -14.81 -11.64 -6.54
C LEU A 50 -15.57 -12.41 -5.44
N ALA A 51 -15.81 -11.78 -4.29
CA ALA A 51 -16.59 -12.36 -3.21
C ALA A 51 -18.04 -12.63 -3.65
N ARG A 52 -18.67 -11.68 -4.35
CA ARG A 52 -20.01 -11.86 -4.95
C ARG A 52 -20.04 -12.98 -5.99
N ALA A 53 -18.91 -13.25 -6.67
CA ALA A 53 -18.76 -14.38 -7.58
C ALA A 53 -18.46 -15.72 -6.87
N GLY A 54 -18.53 -15.77 -5.53
CA GLY A 54 -18.32 -16.98 -4.73
C GLY A 54 -16.85 -17.32 -4.45
N ARG A 55 -15.91 -16.41 -4.72
CA ARG A 55 -14.50 -16.61 -4.36
C ARG A 55 -14.28 -16.26 -2.89
N THR A 56 -13.58 -17.13 -2.15
CA THR A 56 -13.11 -16.82 -0.80
C THR A 56 -11.69 -16.29 -0.88
N ILE A 57 -11.47 -15.06 -0.44
CA ILE A 57 -10.16 -14.41 -0.41
C ILE A 57 -9.72 -14.33 1.06
N PRO A 58 -8.72 -15.10 1.50
CA PRO A 58 -8.18 -14.99 2.85
C PRO A 58 -7.32 -13.73 2.96
N GLY A 59 -7.70 -12.82 3.85
CA GLY A 59 -7.03 -11.53 4.03
C GLY A 59 -8.06 -10.42 4.00
N VAL A 60 -8.31 -9.82 5.16
CA VAL A 60 -9.28 -8.73 5.26
C VAL A 60 -8.62 -7.50 4.64
N PHE A 61 -9.27 -6.87 3.67
CA PHE A 61 -8.89 -5.52 3.21
C PHE A 61 -9.64 -4.53 4.08
N ARG A 62 -9.06 -4.19 5.23
CA ARG A 62 -9.56 -3.13 6.09
C ARG A 62 -8.92 -1.82 5.65
N ARG A 63 -9.67 -0.74 5.88
CA ARG A 63 -9.17 0.62 5.72
C ARG A 63 -7.81 0.76 6.43
N GLY A 64 -6.77 1.15 5.68
CA GLY A 64 -5.42 1.36 6.20
C GLY A 64 -4.45 0.19 6.03
N ASP A 65 -4.87 -0.96 5.49
CA ASP A 65 -3.96 -2.09 5.26
C ASP A 65 -2.86 -1.79 4.22
N PHE A 66 -3.07 -0.76 3.38
CA PHE A 66 -2.09 -0.30 2.38
C PHE A 66 -1.18 0.82 2.87
N ASP A 67 -1.39 1.33 4.10
CA ASP A 67 -0.60 2.44 4.67
C ASP A 67 0.76 1.96 5.20
N VAL A 68 1.01 0.64 5.19
CA VAL A 68 2.31 0.03 5.54
C VAL A 68 3.21 -0.05 4.30
N ALA A 69 3.44 1.10 3.67
CA ALA A 69 4.72 1.39 3.05
C ALA A 69 5.43 2.43 3.91
N ALA A 70 5.63 2.09 5.19
CA ALA A 70 6.68 2.71 5.97
C ALA A 70 7.99 2.44 5.22
N LEU A 71 8.42 3.45 4.46
CA LEU A 71 9.79 3.57 3.99
C LEU A 71 10.69 3.19 5.17
N PRO A 72 11.74 2.36 4.96
CA PRO A 72 12.76 2.23 5.99
C PRO A 72 13.22 3.65 6.30
N SER A 73 12.93 4.11 7.52
CA SER A 73 13.34 5.43 7.97
C SER A 73 14.86 5.45 7.86
N ALA A 74 15.37 6.20 6.90
CA ALA A 74 16.77 6.50 6.74
C ALA A 74 17.25 7.22 8.00
N ARG A 75 17.69 6.48 9.01
CA ARG A 75 18.52 6.91 10.13
C ARG A 75 19.22 5.69 10.73
N ASP A 76 20.37 5.36 10.18
CA ASP A 76 21.52 4.95 10.99
C ASP A 76 22.80 5.35 10.26
N ASP A 77 22.91 6.63 9.92
CA ASP A 77 24.18 7.28 9.53
C ASP A 77 24.96 7.59 10.81
N GLY A 78 25.34 6.54 11.53
CA GLY A 78 26.26 6.61 12.65
C GLY A 78 27.69 6.59 12.14
N GLY A 79 28.32 7.77 12.00
CA GLY A 79 29.79 7.88 11.99
C GLY A 79 30.39 8.84 10.98
N TYR A 80 30.19 10.15 11.16
CA TYR A 80 31.16 11.13 10.65
C TYR A 80 32.27 11.28 11.71
N ASP A 81 33.33 10.50 11.58
CA ASP A 81 34.56 10.69 12.36
C ASP A 81 35.22 11.99 11.89
N SER A 82 35.03 13.05 12.67
CA SER A 82 35.79 14.29 12.54
C SER A 82 37.10 14.16 13.30
N GLN A 83 38.18 13.78 12.61
CA GLN A 83 39.53 14.11 13.03
C GLN A 83 40.26 14.88 11.94
N ALA A 84 39.97 16.18 11.86
CA ALA A 84 40.87 17.18 11.31
C ALA A 84 41.65 17.82 12.48
N GLY A 85 42.98 17.77 12.39
CA GLY A 85 43.89 18.10 13.49
C GLY A 85 44.12 19.59 13.78
N GLY A 86 45.00 19.82 14.78
CA GLY A 86 45.79 21.05 14.93
C GLY A 86 45.81 21.64 16.35
N ARG A 87 47.04 22.01 16.79
CA ARG A 87 47.49 22.75 18.00
C ARG A 87 48.03 21.83 19.09
N SER A 88 49.30 21.92 19.52
CA SER A 88 50.33 22.97 19.45
C SER A 88 51.73 22.37 19.42
#